data_AF-B7JDR1-F1
#
_entry.id   AF-B7JDR1-F1
#
_cell.length_a   1.000
_cell.length_b   1.000
_cell.length_c   1.000
_cell.angle_alpha   90.00
_cell.angle_beta   90.00
_cell.angle_gamma   90.00
#
_symmetry.space_group_name_H-M   'P 1'
#
loop_
_entity.id
_entity.type
_entity.pdbx_description
1 polymer ?
#
loop_
_entity_poly.entity_id
_entity_poly.type
_entity_poly.pdbx_seq_one_letter_code
_entity_poly.pdbx_strand_id
1 'polypeptide(L)'
;MSKLGFRVICGEEESSHYFGGDTWKLPICPQCNEQAHQIFTFDLNDSRLEELKTTELRELPLINCLNCSLYEDIQNFKINIMERSIHTITQSEMFDWKYELIDKIPVPLPKYDMKLVTMENYDVPYDEDENDQAFDAMGRDYICRILGAPLYIEDSIEATCPCCSKSMSYVAMLTGEDYGNEGGLTGGITFQIGESFLYFYLCKECLIIQTSMQST
;
A
#
# COMPACT_ATOMS: atom_id res chain seq x y z
N MET A 1 -5.91 25.23 0.98
CA MET A 1 -4.69 24.40 1.11
C MET A 1 -5.15 22.96 0.94
N SER A 2 -4.56 22.23 0.00
CA SER A 2 -4.76 20.77 -0.09
C SER A 2 -4.38 20.14 1.25
N LYS A 3 -5.13 19.11 1.67
CA LYS A 3 -4.81 18.40 2.90
C LYS A 3 -3.49 17.65 2.67
N LEU A 4 -2.46 17.99 3.46
CA LEU A 4 -1.22 17.23 3.49
C LEU A 4 -1.51 15.85 4.07
N GLY A 5 -0.97 14.80 3.43
CA GLY A 5 -1.03 13.43 3.94
C GLY A 5 0.11 13.15 4.91
N PHE A 6 0.49 11.88 5.03
CA PHE A 6 1.49 11.41 5.99
C PHE A 6 2.50 10.47 5.34
N ARG A 7 3.77 10.62 5.70
CA ARG A 7 4.79 9.58 5.53
C ARG A 7 4.56 8.49 6.57
N VAL A 8 4.74 7.24 6.16
CA VAL A 8 4.69 6.08 7.05
C VAL A 8 6.13 5.61 7.31
N ILE A 9 6.59 5.75 8.55
CA ILE A 9 7.97 5.42 8.93
C ILE A 9 8.02 4.47 10.12
N CYS A 10 9.12 3.72 10.26
CA CYS A 10 9.32 2.84 11.40
C CYS A 10 9.33 3.62 12.73
N GLY A 11 8.62 3.10 13.73
CA GLY A 11 8.61 3.64 15.08
C GLY A 11 7.29 3.41 15.80
N GLU A 12 7.37 3.41 17.13
CA GLU A 12 6.20 3.27 18.01
C GLU A 12 5.39 4.57 18.09
N GLU A 13 4.07 4.44 18.16
CA GLU A 13 3.16 5.51 18.55
C GLU A 13 1.91 4.95 19.25
N GLU A 14 0.99 5.82 19.71
CA GLU A 14 -0.22 5.41 20.43
C GLU A 14 -1.18 4.61 19.54
N SER A 15 -1.28 4.98 18.26
CA SER A 15 -2.07 4.26 17.26
C SER A 15 -1.30 3.04 16.74
N SER A 16 -2.01 1.91 16.58
CA SER A 16 -1.39 0.62 16.26
C SER A 16 -1.22 0.41 14.75
N HIS A 17 -0.47 1.29 14.07
CA HIS A 17 -0.10 1.08 12.67
C HIS A 17 1.11 0.15 12.57
N TYR A 18 1.14 -0.70 11.55
CA TYR A 18 2.28 -1.60 11.37
C TYR A 18 2.50 -2.01 9.91
N PHE A 19 3.76 -2.30 9.58
CA PHE A 19 4.17 -3.00 8.37
C PHE A 19 4.09 -4.50 8.60
N GLY A 20 3.72 -5.26 7.56
CA GLY A 20 3.74 -6.72 7.57
C GLY A 20 2.76 -7.39 8.54
N GLY A 21 3.14 -8.57 9.01
CA GLY A 21 2.37 -9.41 9.91
C GLY A 21 1.41 -10.38 9.21
N ASP A 22 0.83 -11.28 10.01
CA ASP A 22 -0.10 -12.32 9.61
C ASP A 22 -1.48 -12.15 10.29
N THR A 23 -1.81 -10.90 10.62
CA THR A 23 -2.99 -10.60 11.45
C THR A 23 -4.31 -10.71 10.69
N TRP A 24 -4.31 -10.60 9.35
CA TRP A 24 -5.46 -10.88 8.50
C TRP A 24 -5.29 -12.18 7.72
N LYS A 25 -6.38 -12.93 7.56
CA LYS A 25 -6.41 -14.09 6.65
C LYS A 25 -6.49 -13.60 5.21
N LEU A 26 -5.41 -13.77 4.45
CA LEU A 26 -5.30 -13.24 3.08
C LEU A 26 -5.57 -14.32 2.02
N PRO A 27 -6.00 -13.93 0.81
CA PRO A 27 -6.24 -14.89 -0.27
C PRO A 27 -4.92 -15.49 -0.77
N ILE A 28 -5.01 -16.70 -1.32
CA ILE A 28 -3.92 -17.31 -2.09
C ILE A 28 -3.95 -16.71 -3.50
N CYS A 29 -2.80 -16.22 -3.95
CA CYS A 29 -2.61 -15.73 -5.30
C CYS A 29 -2.74 -16.90 -6.29
N PRO A 30 -3.63 -16.83 -7.29
CA PRO A 30 -3.83 -17.92 -8.24
C PRO A 30 -2.62 -18.13 -9.17
N GLN A 31 -1.75 -17.13 -9.33
CA GLN A 31 -0.61 -17.20 -10.23
C GLN A 31 0.62 -17.82 -9.57
N CYS A 32 1.08 -17.29 -8.44
CA CYS A 32 2.26 -17.82 -7.75
C CYS A 32 1.93 -18.88 -6.69
N ASN A 33 0.66 -19.10 -6.36
CA ASN A 33 0.19 -20.03 -5.32
C ASN A 33 0.76 -19.73 -3.92
N GLU A 34 1.16 -18.49 -3.67
CA GLU A 34 1.54 -17.97 -2.35
C GLU A 34 0.40 -17.14 -1.77
N GLN A 35 0.36 -16.97 -0.46
CA GLN A 35 -0.54 -16.02 0.16
C GLN A 35 -0.17 -14.59 -0.25
N ALA A 36 -1.18 -13.73 -0.49
CA ALA A 36 -0.93 -12.31 -0.75
C ALA A 36 -0.21 -11.66 0.45
N HIS A 37 0.51 -10.57 0.19
CA HIS A 37 1.25 -9.87 1.24
C HIS A 37 0.33 -8.90 1.96
N GLN A 38 0.38 -8.91 3.30
CA GLN A 38 -0.10 -7.81 4.12
C GLN A 38 1.04 -6.79 4.20
N ILE A 39 0.95 -5.68 3.49
CA ILE A 39 2.07 -4.73 3.38
C ILE A 39 2.03 -3.75 4.54
N PHE A 40 0.91 -3.05 4.72
CA PHE A 40 0.65 -2.19 5.85
C PHE A 40 -0.69 -2.51 6.47
N THR A 41 -0.88 -2.21 7.76
CA THR A 41 -2.22 -2.09 8.35
C THR A 41 -2.27 -0.80 9.16
N PHE A 42 -3.31 -0.01 8.91
CA PHE A 42 -3.52 1.27 9.58
C PHE A 42 -4.65 1.18 10.59
N ASP A 43 -4.43 1.72 11.78
CA ASP A 43 -5.45 1.88 12.82
C ASP A 43 -6.38 3.05 12.46
N LEU A 44 -7.64 2.74 12.15
CA LEU A 44 -8.66 3.74 11.79
C LEU A 44 -9.28 4.44 13.00
N ASN A 45 -8.85 4.12 14.22
CA ASN A 45 -9.17 4.94 15.39
C ASN A 45 -8.25 6.17 15.49
N ASP A 46 -7.16 6.20 14.74
CA ASP A 46 -6.32 7.38 14.60
C ASP A 46 -7.10 8.53 13.96
N SER A 47 -7.28 9.61 14.72
CA SER A 47 -8.01 10.81 14.25
C SER A 47 -7.42 11.46 13.00
N ARG A 48 -6.13 11.22 12.68
CA ARG A 48 -5.50 11.66 11.44
C ARG A 48 -6.12 11.00 10.20
N LEU A 49 -6.66 9.80 10.37
CA LEU A 49 -7.26 8.96 9.31
C LEU A 49 -8.79 9.01 9.27
N GLU A 50 -9.41 10.02 9.89
CA GLU A 50 -10.87 10.15 9.99
C GLU A 50 -11.60 10.07 8.63
N GLU A 51 -10.95 10.48 7.53
CA GLU A 51 -11.54 10.39 6.19
C GLU A 51 -11.69 8.97 5.64
N LEU A 52 -10.89 8.03 6.13
CA LEU A 52 -10.94 6.61 5.77
C LEU A 52 -11.87 5.82 6.69
N LYS A 53 -12.24 6.41 7.82
CA LYS A 53 -13.04 5.76 8.85
C LYS A 53 -14.37 5.29 8.30
N THR A 54 -14.77 4.10 8.75
CA THR A 54 -16.10 3.55 8.51
C THR A 54 -16.74 3.23 9.86
N THR A 55 -18.03 2.90 9.87
CA THR A 55 -18.74 2.53 11.10
C THR A 55 -18.24 1.24 11.73
N GLU A 56 -17.70 0.32 10.93
CA GLU A 56 -17.38 -1.05 11.37
C GLU A 56 -15.89 -1.39 11.26
N LEU A 57 -15.18 -0.83 10.27
CA LEU A 57 -13.76 -1.09 10.04
C LEU A 57 -12.89 -0.29 11.01
N ARG A 58 -12.14 -1.01 11.85
CA ARG A 58 -11.21 -0.41 12.82
C ARG A 58 -9.76 -0.41 12.35
N GLU A 59 -9.42 -1.29 11.42
CA GLU A 59 -8.08 -1.43 10.87
C GLU A 59 -8.20 -1.60 9.36
N LEU A 60 -7.35 -0.91 8.59
CA LEU A 60 -7.30 -1.00 7.14
C LEU A 60 -6.02 -1.70 6.69
N PRO A 61 -6.07 -2.98 6.31
CA PRO A 61 -4.93 -3.66 5.71
C PRO A 61 -4.74 -3.22 4.24
N LEU A 62 -3.52 -2.89 3.85
CA LEU A 62 -3.10 -2.74 2.46
C LEU A 62 -2.46 -4.04 2.00
N ILE A 63 -3.01 -4.63 0.95
CA ILE A 63 -2.61 -5.96 0.50
C ILE A 63 -2.32 -6.00 -0.99
N ASN A 64 -1.32 -6.78 -1.40
CA ASN A 64 -1.07 -7.10 -2.80
C ASN A 64 -0.20 -8.37 -2.91
N CYS A 65 -0.22 -9.05 -4.04
CA CYS A 65 0.71 -10.16 -4.31
C CYS A 65 1.99 -9.66 -4.99
N LEU A 66 3.04 -9.40 -4.21
CA LEU A 66 4.31 -8.84 -4.72
C LEU A 66 5.24 -9.86 -5.39
N ASN A 67 4.90 -11.15 -5.39
CA ASN A 67 5.78 -12.23 -5.90
C ASN A 67 5.48 -12.67 -7.34
N CYS A 68 4.61 -11.95 -8.06
CA CYS A 68 4.27 -12.24 -9.46
C CYS A 68 3.68 -11.01 -10.15
N SER A 69 3.64 -11.03 -11.48
CA SER A 69 3.14 -9.91 -12.30
C SER A 69 1.68 -9.51 -12.06
N LEU A 70 0.88 -10.27 -11.30
CA LEU A 70 -0.47 -9.82 -10.93
C LEU A 70 -0.49 -8.46 -10.22
N TYR A 71 0.57 -8.08 -9.50
CA TYR A 71 0.59 -6.77 -8.83
C TYR A 71 0.55 -5.59 -9.82
N GLU A 72 0.93 -5.82 -11.08
CA GLU A 72 0.98 -4.82 -12.14
C GLU A 72 -0.43 -4.37 -12.56
N ASP A 73 -1.44 -5.21 -12.34
CA ASP A 73 -2.80 -5.00 -12.79
C ASP A 73 -3.76 -4.55 -11.67
N ILE A 74 -4.95 -4.07 -12.08
CA ILE A 74 -6.01 -3.72 -11.13
C ILE A 74 -6.52 -4.98 -10.43
N GLN A 75 -6.48 -4.97 -9.10
CA GLN A 75 -7.04 -6.03 -8.28
C GLN A 75 -8.03 -5.47 -7.26
N ASN A 76 -9.07 -6.24 -6.98
CA ASN A 76 -10.11 -5.86 -6.03
C ASN A 76 -10.27 -6.92 -4.94
N PHE A 77 -10.28 -6.46 -3.70
CA PHE A 77 -10.30 -7.30 -2.52
C PHE A 77 -11.43 -6.88 -1.58
N LYS A 78 -12.27 -7.83 -1.18
CA LYS A 78 -13.35 -7.63 -0.22
C LYS A 78 -12.85 -7.89 1.20
N ILE A 79 -13.04 -6.92 2.10
CA ILE A 79 -12.79 -7.10 3.52
C ILE A 79 -13.99 -7.78 4.18
N ASN A 80 -13.74 -8.82 4.96
CA ASN A 80 -14.69 -9.42 5.89
C ASN A 80 -14.24 -9.13 7.33
N ILE A 81 -14.94 -8.19 7.97
CA ILE A 81 -14.61 -7.70 9.31
C ILE A 81 -14.81 -8.80 10.37
N MET A 82 -15.89 -9.59 10.25
CA MET A 82 -16.23 -10.59 11.27
C MET A 82 -15.19 -11.72 11.33
N GLU A 83 -14.71 -12.16 10.16
CA GLU A 83 -13.75 -13.26 10.06
C GLU A 83 -12.29 -12.80 10.11
N ARG A 84 -12.07 -11.48 10.08
CA ARG A 84 -10.76 -10.85 9.89
C ARG A 84 -10.03 -11.46 8.69
N SER A 85 -10.74 -11.50 7.56
CA SER A 85 -10.29 -12.11 6.31
C SER A 85 -10.49 -11.18 5.12
N ILE A 86 -9.75 -11.46 4.06
CA ILE A 86 -9.85 -10.75 2.79
C ILE A 86 -10.04 -11.76 1.66
N HIS A 87 -10.93 -11.45 0.73
CA HIS A 87 -11.22 -12.29 -0.42
C HIS A 87 -11.03 -11.53 -1.74
N THR A 88 -10.42 -12.17 -2.72
CA THR A 88 -10.34 -11.62 -4.09
C THR A 88 -11.73 -11.54 -4.71
N ILE A 89 -12.07 -10.40 -5.30
CA ILE A 89 -13.28 -10.21 -6.12
C ILE A 89 -12.92 -10.34 -7.60
N THR A 90 -11.96 -9.53 -8.05
CA THR A 90 -11.45 -9.56 -9.41
C THR A 90 -9.93 -9.47 -9.39
N GLN A 91 -9.33 -10.24 -10.29
CA GLN A 91 -7.92 -10.23 -10.64
C GLN A 91 -7.86 -10.36 -12.16
N SER A 92 -6.98 -9.61 -12.80
CA SER A 92 -6.74 -9.70 -14.22
C SER A 92 -5.98 -10.99 -14.57
N GLU A 93 -6.21 -11.51 -15.77
CA GLU A 93 -5.43 -12.61 -16.34
C GLU A 93 -4.25 -11.99 -17.11
N MET A 94 -3.13 -11.83 -16.42
CA MET A 94 -1.91 -11.26 -17.00
C MET A 94 -0.89 -12.34 -17.41
N PHE A 95 0.18 -11.88 -18.05
CA PHE A 95 1.34 -12.69 -18.42
C PHE A 95 1.87 -13.48 -17.21
N ASP A 96 2.07 -14.80 -17.35
CA ASP A 96 2.48 -15.69 -16.25
C ASP A 96 3.97 -15.50 -15.92
N TRP A 97 4.29 -14.46 -15.14
CA TRP A 97 5.62 -14.22 -14.59
C TRP A 97 5.63 -14.29 -13.07
N LYS A 98 6.71 -14.86 -12.50
CA LYS A 98 6.86 -15.13 -11.06
C LYS A 98 8.31 -14.84 -10.68
N TYR A 99 8.50 -14.27 -9.50
CA TYR A 99 9.84 -14.15 -8.92
C TYR A 99 10.43 -15.54 -8.66
N GLU A 100 11.73 -15.69 -8.95
CA GLU A 100 12.48 -16.88 -8.58
C GLU A 100 12.61 -17.00 -7.06
N LEU A 101 12.84 -18.22 -6.56
CA LEU A 101 12.86 -18.48 -5.11
C LEU A 101 13.82 -17.56 -4.33
N ILE A 102 14.95 -17.19 -4.95
CA ILE A 102 15.97 -16.34 -4.34
C ILE A 102 15.57 -14.87 -4.24
N ASP A 103 14.63 -14.42 -5.07
CA ASP A 103 14.19 -13.04 -5.17
C ASP A 103 12.79 -12.83 -4.57
N LYS A 104 12.17 -13.90 -4.06
CA LYS A 104 10.84 -13.83 -3.44
C LYS A 104 10.87 -12.97 -2.19
N ILE A 105 9.95 -12.02 -2.13
CA ILE A 105 9.59 -11.34 -0.90
C ILE A 105 8.91 -12.37 0.02
N PRO A 106 9.31 -12.49 1.28
CA PRO A 106 8.78 -13.51 2.17
C PRO A 106 7.32 -13.27 2.51
N VAL A 107 6.61 -14.37 2.68
CA VAL A 107 5.21 -14.40 3.12
C VAL A 107 5.12 -15.26 4.39
N PRO A 108 4.65 -14.71 5.54
CA PRO A 108 4.27 -13.32 5.75
C PRO A 108 5.47 -12.38 5.80
N LEU A 109 5.21 -11.08 5.56
CA LEU A 109 6.16 -10.02 5.89
C LEU A 109 6.32 -9.94 7.42
N PRO A 110 7.52 -9.64 7.94
CA PRO A 110 7.77 -9.42 9.36
C PRO A 110 6.97 -8.20 9.84
N LYS A 111 6.59 -8.24 11.11
CA LYS A 111 5.79 -7.18 11.70
C LYS A 111 6.66 -6.12 12.33
N TYR A 112 6.48 -4.86 11.93
CA TYR A 112 7.12 -3.69 12.55
C TYR A 112 6.11 -2.60 12.85
N ASP A 113 6.25 -1.96 14.00
CA ASP A 113 5.42 -0.81 14.35
C ASP A 113 5.81 0.39 13.49
N MET A 114 4.79 1.07 12.97
CA MET A 114 4.93 2.21 12.10
C MET A 114 4.24 3.41 12.73
N LYS A 115 4.74 4.60 12.40
CA LYS A 115 4.15 5.86 12.79
C LYS A 115 3.88 6.77 11.60
N LEU A 116 2.87 7.62 11.75
CA LEU A 116 2.51 8.63 10.75
C LEU A 116 3.18 9.98 11.05
N VAL A 117 3.97 10.46 10.12
CA VAL A 117 4.59 11.80 10.17
C VAL A 117 3.95 12.67 9.10
N THR A 118 3.44 13.84 9.49
CA THR A 118 2.82 14.80 8.56
C THR A 118 3.79 15.13 7.42
N MET A 119 3.30 15.07 6.19
CA MET A 119 4.07 15.53 5.04
C MET A 119 4.31 17.03 5.13
N GLU A 120 5.50 17.46 4.74
CA GLU A 120 5.92 18.86 4.67
C GLU A 120 5.78 19.39 3.23
N ASN A 121 6.05 20.68 3.01
CA ASN A 121 5.91 21.26 1.66
C ASN A 121 6.80 20.56 0.61
N TYR A 122 8.02 20.17 0.98
CA TYR A 122 8.95 19.49 0.07
C TYR A 122 8.56 18.02 -0.21
N ASP A 123 7.54 17.47 0.47
CA ASP A 123 6.92 16.20 0.05
C ASP A 123 5.94 16.40 -1.11
N VAL A 124 5.46 17.62 -1.31
CA VAL A 124 4.48 17.98 -2.35
C VAL A 124 5.19 18.91 -3.32
N PRO A 125 6.07 18.36 -4.17
CA PRO A 125 6.98 19.17 -4.97
C PRO A 125 6.20 20.06 -5.94
N TYR A 126 6.61 21.32 -6.05
CA TYR A 126 6.06 22.26 -7.03
C TYR A 126 7.03 22.61 -8.18
N ASP A 127 8.29 22.21 -8.06
CA ASP A 127 9.33 22.34 -9.08
C ASP A 127 10.17 21.06 -9.21
N GLU A 128 11.10 21.05 -10.18
CA GLU A 128 11.95 19.89 -10.52
C GLU A 128 12.94 19.54 -9.40
N ASP A 129 13.58 20.53 -8.78
CA ASP A 129 14.56 20.31 -7.71
C ASP A 129 13.90 19.68 -6.46
N GLU A 130 12.68 20.10 -6.12
CA GLU A 130 11.90 19.48 -5.05
C GLU A 130 11.39 18.10 -5.44
N ASN A 131 11.09 17.88 -6.72
CA ASN A 131 10.63 16.59 -7.23
C ASN A 131 11.72 15.53 -7.04
N ASP A 132 12.95 15.84 -7.47
CA ASP A 132 14.11 14.97 -7.29
C ASP A 132 14.35 14.66 -5.81
N GLN A 133 14.28 15.67 -4.92
CA GLN A 133 14.43 15.46 -3.48
C GLN A 133 13.34 14.57 -2.89
N ALA A 134 12.10 14.71 -3.36
CA ALA A 134 10.97 13.93 -2.88
C ALA A 134 11.05 12.47 -3.35
N PHE A 135 11.56 12.23 -4.56
CA PHE A 135 11.86 10.88 -5.06
C PHE A 135 13.06 10.27 -4.32
N ASP A 136 14.16 11.00 -4.14
CA ASP A 136 15.33 10.54 -3.37
C ASP A 136 14.99 10.17 -1.91
N ALA A 137 13.98 10.81 -1.32
CA ALA A 137 13.52 10.48 0.01
C ALA A 137 12.61 9.24 0.04
N MET A 138 11.89 8.97 -1.05
CA MET A 138 10.93 7.88 -1.15
C MET A 138 11.61 6.62 -1.69
N GLY A 139 11.84 5.63 -0.82
CA GLY A 139 12.70 4.47 -1.05
C GLY A 139 13.93 4.48 -0.13
N ARG A 140 14.40 5.67 0.25
CA ARG A 140 15.47 5.87 1.23
C ARG A 140 14.99 6.10 2.67
N ASP A 141 14.06 7.02 2.86
CA ASP A 141 13.64 7.50 4.19
C ASP A 141 12.28 6.92 4.59
N TYR A 142 11.43 6.60 3.60
CA TYR A 142 10.12 5.96 3.77
C TYR A 142 9.67 5.33 2.44
N ILE A 143 8.81 4.32 2.49
CA ILE A 143 8.28 3.65 1.29
C ILE A 143 6.80 3.91 1.04
N CYS A 144 6.07 4.52 1.98
CA CYS A 144 4.63 4.70 1.87
C CYS A 144 4.18 6.11 2.27
N ARG A 145 3.29 6.66 1.46
CA ARG A 145 2.53 7.89 1.73
C ARG A 145 1.05 7.53 1.86
N ILE A 146 0.43 7.91 2.96
CA ILE A 146 -1.01 7.72 3.18
C ILE A 146 -1.73 9.08 3.17
N LEU A 147 -2.86 9.14 2.48
CA LEU A 147 -3.62 10.35 2.19
C LEU A 147 -2.80 11.41 1.44
N GLY A 148 -3.40 12.57 1.21
CA GLY A 148 -2.79 13.63 0.41
C GLY A 148 -2.63 13.24 -1.06
N ALA A 149 -1.89 14.04 -1.82
CA ALA A 149 -1.54 13.69 -3.20
C ALA A 149 -0.42 12.64 -3.20
N PRO A 150 -0.46 11.63 -4.11
CA PRO A 150 0.69 10.78 -4.37
C PRO A 150 1.87 11.58 -4.96
N LEU A 151 3.08 11.02 -4.90
CA LEU A 151 4.29 11.65 -5.46
C LEU A 151 4.31 11.55 -6.98
N TYR A 152 3.93 10.39 -7.49
CA TYR A 152 3.92 10.07 -8.91
C TYR A 152 2.48 9.81 -9.34
N ILE A 153 2.16 10.25 -10.56
CA ILE A 153 0.90 9.97 -11.27
C ILE A 153 1.20 10.12 -12.77
N GLU A 154 1.16 9.04 -13.53
CA GLU A 154 1.13 9.10 -15.00
C GLU A 154 -0.31 9.04 -15.51
N ASP A 155 -1.04 8.02 -15.07
CA ASP A 155 -2.44 7.78 -15.37
C ASP A 155 -3.37 8.29 -14.27
N SER A 156 -4.68 8.20 -14.48
CA SER A 156 -5.66 8.62 -13.46
C SER A 156 -5.49 7.88 -12.11
N ILE A 157 -5.62 8.64 -11.02
CA ILE A 157 -5.78 8.10 -9.65
C ILE A 157 -7.26 7.91 -9.26
N GLU A 158 -8.15 7.91 -10.25
CA GLU A 158 -9.56 7.62 -10.02
C GLU A 158 -9.81 6.11 -10.03
N ALA A 159 -10.43 5.62 -8.97
CA ALA A 159 -10.87 4.24 -8.85
C ALA A 159 -12.39 4.18 -8.71
N THR A 160 -13.01 3.18 -9.34
CA THR A 160 -14.46 2.95 -9.27
C THR A 160 -14.72 1.59 -8.66
N CYS A 161 -15.56 1.54 -7.64
CA CYS A 161 -15.89 0.31 -6.94
C CYS A 161 -16.59 -0.68 -7.90
N PRO A 162 -16.11 -1.92 -8.06
CA PRO A 162 -16.74 -2.89 -8.95
C PRO A 162 -18.11 -3.37 -8.46
N CYS A 163 -18.47 -3.11 -7.19
CA CYS A 163 -19.73 -3.55 -6.60
C CYS A 163 -20.84 -2.50 -6.67
N CYS A 164 -20.53 -1.22 -6.44
CA CYS A 164 -21.54 -0.15 -6.40
C CYS A 164 -21.34 0.95 -7.46
N SER A 165 -20.30 0.85 -8.30
CA SER A 165 -19.96 1.82 -9.35
C SER A 165 -19.71 3.26 -8.86
N LYS A 166 -19.54 3.46 -7.56
CA LYS A 166 -19.17 4.76 -6.98
C LYS A 166 -17.65 4.94 -6.99
N SER A 167 -17.22 6.19 -7.04
CA SER A 167 -15.81 6.57 -6.85
C SER A 167 -15.30 6.09 -5.48
N MET A 168 -14.08 5.56 -5.47
CA MET A 168 -13.38 5.09 -4.29
C MET A 168 -12.46 6.17 -3.75
N SER A 169 -12.25 6.18 -2.43
CA SER A 169 -11.30 7.09 -1.80
C SER A 169 -9.88 6.60 -2.03
N TYR A 170 -8.99 7.45 -2.54
CA TYR A 170 -7.55 7.20 -2.49
C TYR A 170 -7.11 7.03 -1.02
N VAL A 171 -6.28 6.03 -0.77
CA VAL A 171 -5.77 5.69 0.55
C VAL A 171 -4.29 5.98 0.63
N ALA A 172 -3.49 5.36 -0.24
CA ALA A 172 -2.04 5.41 -0.14
C ALA A 172 -1.37 5.11 -1.48
N MET A 173 -0.11 5.53 -1.56
CA MET A 173 0.85 5.13 -2.57
C MET A 173 2.08 4.57 -1.86
N LEU A 174 2.66 3.49 -2.39
CA LEU A 174 3.93 2.95 -1.90
C LEU A 174 4.85 2.53 -3.05
N THR A 175 6.15 2.49 -2.77
CA THR A 175 7.20 1.99 -3.67
C THR A 175 8.11 0.99 -2.93
N GLY A 176 9.12 0.46 -3.60
CA GLY A 176 10.17 -0.35 -3.00
C GLY A 176 11.24 0.47 -2.28
N GLU A 177 12.14 -0.20 -1.56
CA GLU A 177 13.38 0.40 -1.08
C GLU A 177 14.34 0.68 -2.25
N ASP A 178 15.08 1.78 -2.17
CA ASP A 178 16.11 2.11 -3.16
C ASP A 178 17.28 1.12 -3.10
N TYR A 179 18.00 1.03 -4.21
CA TYR A 179 19.23 0.24 -4.28
C TYR A 179 20.26 0.76 -3.29
N GLY A 180 20.83 -0.12 -2.46
CA GLY A 180 21.76 0.22 -1.38
C GLY A 180 21.10 0.58 -0.05
N ASN A 181 19.76 0.58 0.04
CA ASN A 181 19.00 0.76 1.28
C ASN A 181 18.26 -0.51 1.72
N GLU A 182 18.66 -1.68 1.22
CA GLU A 182 17.93 -2.93 1.39
C GLU A 182 17.77 -3.30 2.88
N GLY A 183 16.52 -3.45 3.31
CA GLY A 183 16.16 -3.77 4.69
C GLY A 183 16.30 -2.62 5.68
N GLY A 184 16.67 -1.41 5.23
CA GLY A 184 16.77 -0.23 6.09
C GLY A 184 15.41 0.22 6.63
N LEU A 185 14.36 0.09 5.82
CA LEU A 185 13.01 0.58 6.14
C LEU A 185 12.04 -0.54 6.51
N THR A 186 12.32 -1.76 6.05
CA THR A 186 11.47 -2.94 6.29
C THR A 186 12.13 -3.97 7.22
N GLY A 187 13.00 -3.50 8.12
CA GLY A 187 13.55 -4.28 9.23
C GLY A 187 14.33 -5.51 8.77
N GLY A 188 15.22 -5.34 7.81
CA GLY A 188 16.19 -6.35 7.37
C GLY A 188 15.74 -7.24 6.23
N ILE A 189 14.63 -6.92 5.55
CA ILE A 189 14.20 -7.59 4.32
C ILE A 189 14.43 -6.68 3.15
N THR A 190 14.92 -7.21 2.05
CA THR A 190 14.93 -6.46 0.79
C THR A 190 13.49 -6.32 0.29
N PHE A 191 12.90 -5.14 0.46
CA PHE A 191 11.57 -4.83 -0.07
C PHE A 191 11.70 -4.07 -1.38
N GLN A 192 12.15 -4.75 -2.43
CA GLN A 192 12.29 -4.17 -3.77
C GLN A 192 11.16 -4.68 -4.67
N ILE A 193 10.43 -3.75 -5.28
CA ILE A 193 9.36 -4.04 -6.25
C ILE A 193 9.61 -3.37 -7.60
N GLY A 194 10.88 -3.06 -7.90
CA GLY A 194 11.30 -2.32 -9.10
C GLY A 194 10.86 -0.86 -9.07
N GLU A 195 10.82 -0.23 -10.25
CA GLU A 195 10.32 1.14 -10.47
C GLU A 195 8.78 1.16 -10.50
N SER A 196 8.16 0.58 -9.47
CA SER A 196 6.71 0.42 -9.37
C SER A 196 6.12 1.20 -8.21
N PHE A 197 5.08 1.97 -8.50
CA PHE A 197 4.26 2.67 -7.52
C PHE A 197 2.91 1.97 -7.39
N LEU A 198 2.64 1.41 -6.21
CA LEU A 198 1.36 0.77 -5.92
C LEU A 198 0.41 1.79 -5.29
N TYR A 199 -0.80 1.88 -5.82
CA TYR A 199 -1.86 2.75 -5.33
C TYR A 199 -2.96 1.91 -4.70
N PHE A 200 -3.52 2.42 -3.61
CA PHE A 200 -4.57 1.77 -2.84
C PHE A 200 -5.78 2.67 -2.74
N TYR A 201 -6.96 2.08 -2.91
CA TYR A 201 -8.24 2.77 -2.85
C TYR A 201 -9.22 2.01 -1.98
N LEU A 202 -10.11 2.71 -1.28
CA LEU A 202 -11.13 2.13 -0.42
C LEU A 202 -12.53 2.56 -0.84
N CYS A 203 -13.38 1.58 -1.12
CA CYS A 203 -14.83 1.78 -1.13
C CYS A 203 -15.35 1.55 0.29
N LYS A 204 -15.66 2.62 1.01
CA LYS A 204 -16.14 2.54 2.40
C LYS A 204 -17.49 1.85 2.54
N GLU A 205 -18.37 1.99 1.55
CA GLU A 205 -19.70 1.35 1.56
C GLU A 205 -19.62 -0.15 1.31
N CYS A 206 -18.76 -0.57 0.38
CA CYS A 206 -18.63 -1.96 0.01
C CYS A 206 -17.48 -2.66 0.74
N LEU A 207 -16.67 -1.97 1.54
CA LEU A 207 -15.47 -2.52 2.17
C LEU A 207 -14.57 -3.25 1.15
N ILE A 208 -14.31 -2.58 0.02
CA ILE A 208 -13.46 -3.09 -1.05
C ILE A 208 -12.19 -2.26 -1.09
N ILE A 209 -11.04 -2.95 -1.09
CA ILE A 209 -9.74 -2.37 -1.41
C ILE A 209 -9.47 -2.64 -2.88
N GLN A 210 -9.19 -1.59 -3.65
CA GLN A 210 -8.64 -1.74 -4.99
C GLN A 210 -7.16 -1.41 -4.96
N THR A 211 -6.36 -2.17 -5.68
CA THR A 211 -4.96 -1.87 -5.94
C THR A 211 -4.71 -1.67 -7.43
N SER A 212 -3.76 -0.81 -7.76
CA SER A 212 -3.21 -0.66 -9.12
C SER A 212 -1.74 -0.33 -9.06
N MET A 213 -1.02 -0.53 -10.16
CA MET A 213 0.39 -0.16 -10.30
C MET A 213 0.56 0.86 -11.42
N GLN A 214 1.47 1.81 -11.23
CA GLN A 214 2.04 2.63 -12.31
C GLN A 214 3.56 2.59 -12.17
N SER A 215 4.29 2.71 -13.27
CA SER A 215 5.75 2.67 -13.32
C SER A 215 6.28 3.85 -14.12
N THR A 216 7.48 4.32 -13.79
CA THR A 216 8.20 5.35 -14.55
C THR A 216 8.90 4.82 -15.80
#